data_AF-A0A2W5QVA3-F1
#
_entry.id   AF-A0A2W5QVA3-F1
#
_cell.length_a   1.000
_cell.length_b   1.000
_cell.length_c   1.000
_cell.angle_alpha   90.00
_cell.angle_beta   90.00
_cell.angle_gamma   90.00
#
_symmetry.space_group_name_H-M   'P 1'
#
loop_
_entity.id
_entity.type
_entity.pdbx_description
1 polymer ?
#
loop_
_entity_poly.entity_id
_entity_poly.type
_entity_poly.pdbx_seq_one_letter_code
_entity_poly.pdbx_strand_id
1 'polypeptide(L)'
;MGEAMVKVSIDIEDLLVWAYRVELPKVPAAPVAPARFSRGWAPMSAFGDLLAVIDEGDVRNDYGVTPDRTALSGPHPDALAVHRTVIELSSLHLGVPDGWWPFDDMASPDGWGKLGPAVVADVLGRLAVRGDDGAMRFKTAPGWLVQKHAIMGTAPDWLAEPIEYRTVRAANGKARWFMKRLVAQFVNDEIIGYTEHEVDGWCGSRRRPFPDAYHKMELVPSPFHVGCDRAEYEVWYVALVALAEMLAESLTAHRVTGPRRASRPWAPDAPQTRILPSLLGTAQTGA
;
A
#
# COMPACT_ATOMS: atom_id res chain seq x y z
N MET A 1 7.99 41.40 22.91
CA MET A 1 8.99 40.75 22.03
C MET A 1 9.05 39.31 22.46
N GLY A 2 8.26 38.43 21.83
CA GLY A 2 8.18 37.03 22.24
C GLY A 2 9.44 36.31 21.83
N GLU A 3 10.07 35.61 22.77
CA GLU A 3 11.22 34.75 22.52
C GLU A 3 10.80 33.71 21.47
N ALA A 4 11.46 33.73 20.30
CA ALA A 4 11.18 32.76 19.25
C ALA A 4 11.56 31.37 19.78
N MET A 5 10.56 30.56 20.11
CA MET A 5 10.78 29.22 20.63
C MET A 5 11.59 28.41 19.62
N VAL A 6 12.74 27.89 20.05
CA VAL A 6 13.65 27.12 19.18
C VAL A 6 12.96 25.82 18.82
N LYS A 7 12.60 25.65 17.54
CA LYS A 7 12.03 24.41 17.01
C LYS A 7 13.08 23.30 16.97
N VAL A 8 12.70 22.10 17.38
CA VAL A 8 13.54 20.90 17.28
C VAL A 8 13.38 20.27 15.89
N SER A 9 14.50 19.93 15.25
CA SER A 9 14.46 19.25 13.94
C SER A 9 14.07 17.78 14.11
N ILE A 10 13.16 17.28 13.25
CA ILE A 10 12.70 15.90 13.26
C ILE A 10 12.32 15.48 11.83
N ASP A 11 12.63 14.25 11.41
CA ASP A 11 12.15 13.74 10.13
C ASP A 11 10.67 13.36 10.19
N ILE A 12 10.01 13.39 9.04
CA ILE A 12 8.56 13.11 8.95
C ILE A 12 8.18 11.73 9.49
N GLU A 13 9.07 10.74 9.39
CA GLU A 13 8.78 9.37 9.85
C GLU A 13 8.77 9.31 11.38
N ASP A 14 9.81 9.87 12.02
CA ASP A 14 9.90 9.96 13.47
C ASP A 14 8.81 10.88 14.06
N LEU A 15 8.44 11.97 13.36
CA LEU A 15 7.33 12.85 13.75
C LEU A 15 5.99 12.11 13.76
N LEU A 16 5.72 11.31 12.73
CA LEU A 16 4.49 10.53 12.62
C LEU A 16 4.41 9.44 13.70
N VAL A 17 5.51 8.72 13.94
CA VAL A 17 5.61 7.70 14.99
C VAL A 17 5.37 8.34 16.36
N TRP A 18 6.01 9.49 16.65
CA TRP A 18 5.77 10.25 17.87
C TRP A 18 4.30 10.67 18.00
N ALA A 19 3.73 11.27 16.96
CA ALA A 19 2.35 11.73 16.97
C ALA A 19 1.38 10.57 17.27
N TYR A 20 1.45 9.47 16.51
CA TYR A 20 0.48 8.37 16.63
C TYR A 20 0.70 7.43 17.81
N ARG A 21 1.92 7.29 18.32
CA ARG A 21 2.21 6.33 19.41
C ARG A 21 2.41 6.97 20.76
N VAL A 22 2.72 8.27 20.81
CA VAL A 22 3.02 8.97 22.06
C VAL A 22 1.96 10.04 22.36
N GLU A 23 1.62 10.89 21.40
CA GLU A 23 0.76 12.06 21.67
C GLU A 23 -0.73 11.80 21.49
N LEU A 24 -1.14 11.31 20.32
CA LEU A 24 -2.55 11.08 19.98
C LEU A 24 -3.25 10.06 20.89
N PRO A 25 -2.57 9.05 21.47
CA PRO A 25 -3.18 8.21 22.50
C PRO A 25 -3.66 8.99 23.73
N LYS A 26 -3.04 10.12 24.08
CA LYS A 26 -3.32 10.83 25.33
C LYS A 26 -4.77 11.32 25.37
N VAL A 27 -5.55 10.75 26.29
CA VAL A 27 -6.87 11.24 26.63
C VAL A 27 -6.77 11.85 28.01
N PRO A 28 -6.96 13.17 28.17
CA PRO A 28 -6.83 13.80 29.48
C PRO A 28 -7.77 13.10 30.45
N ALA A 29 -7.24 12.69 31.60
CA ALA A 29 -8.05 12.11 32.66
C ALA A 29 -9.23 13.07 32.93
N ALA A 30 -10.46 12.61 32.69
CA ALA A 30 -11.62 13.40 33.03
C ALA A 30 -11.50 13.76 34.53
N PRO A 31 -11.72 15.03 34.93
CA PRO A 31 -11.77 15.37 36.34
C PRO A 31 -12.79 14.41 36.96
N VAL A 32 -12.40 13.77 38.07
CA VAL A 32 -13.23 12.82 38.80
C VAL A 32 -14.47 13.57 39.29
N ALA A 33 -15.47 13.67 38.43
CA ALA A 33 -16.80 14.12 38.78
C ALA A 33 -17.44 12.95 39.53
N PRO A 34 -17.95 13.15 40.75
CA PRO A 34 -18.69 12.10 41.42
C PRO A 34 -19.96 11.83 40.58
N ALA A 35 -20.08 10.58 40.13
CA ALA A 35 -21.22 9.98 39.44
C ALA A 35 -21.35 10.14 37.90
N ARG A 36 -20.52 9.37 37.18
CA ARG A 36 -21.03 8.38 36.19
C ARG A 36 -20.32 7.03 36.38
N PHE A 37 -20.41 6.48 37.59
CA PHE A 37 -19.97 5.11 37.92
C PHE A 37 -20.88 4.01 37.33
N SER A 38 -21.77 4.32 36.37
CA SER A 38 -22.67 3.32 35.79
C SER A 38 -22.01 2.40 34.74
N ARG A 39 -20.74 2.63 34.38
CA ARG A 39 -20.00 1.77 33.43
C ARG A 39 -18.85 0.96 34.05
N GLY A 40 -18.57 1.12 35.35
CA GLY A 40 -17.42 0.50 36.01
C GLY A 40 -17.60 -0.99 36.38
N TRP A 41 -18.84 -1.46 36.54
CA TRP A 41 -19.13 -2.83 37.00
C TRP A 41 -19.50 -3.80 35.89
N ALA A 42 -20.01 -3.30 34.75
CA ALA A 42 -20.41 -4.16 33.64
C ALA A 42 -19.25 -5.02 33.06
N PRO A 43 -18.02 -4.49 32.90
CA PRO A 43 -16.88 -5.30 32.47
C PRO A 43 -16.45 -6.33 33.52
N MET A 44 -16.62 -6.03 34.82
CA MET A 44 -16.35 -6.96 35.91
C MET A 44 -17.37 -8.10 35.97
N SER A 45 -18.64 -7.82 35.71
CA SER A 45 -19.69 -8.85 35.56
C SER A 45 -19.43 -9.74 34.34
N ALA A 46 -19.09 -9.16 33.19
CA ALA A 46 -18.73 -9.91 31.99
C ALA A 46 -17.47 -10.78 32.17
N PHE A 47 -16.45 -10.28 32.88
CA PHE A 47 -15.28 -11.07 33.27
C PHE A 47 -15.65 -12.21 34.23
N GLY A 48 -16.58 -11.96 35.17
CA GLY A 48 -17.10 -12.98 36.08
C GLY A 48 -17.81 -14.13 35.35
N ASP A 49 -18.50 -13.82 34.26
CA ASP A 49 -19.25 -14.81 33.47
C ASP A 49 -18.39 -15.57 32.45
N LEU A 50 -17.36 -14.92 31.88
CA LEU A 50 -16.58 -15.48 30.76
C LEU A 50 -15.13 -15.84 31.11
N LEU A 51 -14.65 -15.47 32.30
CA LEU A 51 -13.25 -15.59 32.74
C LEU A 51 -12.25 -14.99 31.73
N ALA A 52 -12.73 -14.08 30.88
CA ALA A 52 -11.98 -13.42 29.84
C ALA A 52 -12.36 -11.94 29.82
N VAL A 53 -11.38 -11.08 29.59
CA VAL A 53 -11.65 -9.67 29.31
C VAL A 53 -12.21 -9.60 27.90
N ILE A 54 -13.52 -9.36 27.75
CA ILE A 54 -14.09 -9.12 26.42
C ILE A 54 -13.62 -7.75 25.96
N ASP A 55 -12.86 -7.74 24.86
CA ASP A 55 -12.58 -6.54 24.08
C ASP A 55 -13.86 -6.14 23.32
N GLU A 56 -14.80 -5.49 24.02
CA GLU A 56 -16.01 -4.97 23.42
C GLU A 56 -15.69 -3.78 22.52
N GLY A 57 -15.55 -4.04 21.22
CA GLY A 57 -15.88 -3.11 20.13
C GLY A 57 -15.23 -1.72 20.19
N ASP A 58 -14.10 -1.61 19.48
CA ASP A 58 -13.41 -0.36 19.16
C ASP A 58 -12.92 0.44 20.37
N VAL A 59 -11.93 -0.12 21.06
CA VAL A 59 -11.12 0.57 22.10
C VAL A 59 -10.21 1.65 21.48
N ARG A 60 -10.46 2.09 20.24
CA ARG A 60 -9.69 3.18 19.62
C ARG A 60 -10.31 4.53 19.96
N ASN A 61 -9.49 5.55 20.06
CA ASN A 61 -9.94 6.93 20.14
C ASN A 61 -10.22 7.51 18.75
N ASP A 62 -10.60 8.78 18.70
CA ASP A 62 -10.95 9.50 17.46
C ASP A 62 -9.83 9.52 16.41
N TYR A 63 -8.59 9.19 16.79
CA TYR A 63 -7.42 9.15 15.92
C TYR A 63 -7.08 7.73 15.44
N GLY A 64 -7.91 6.72 15.80
CA GLY A 64 -7.72 5.33 15.44
C GLY A 64 -6.66 4.59 16.26
N VAL A 65 -6.27 5.12 17.43
CA VAL A 65 -5.25 4.53 18.32
C VAL A 65 -5.82 4.21 19.70
N THR A 66 -5.21 3.26 20.41
CA THR A 66 -5.62 2.91 21.77
C THR A 66 -5.42 4.10 22.72
N PRO A 67 -6.44 4.54 23.48
CA PRO A 67 -6.34 5.69 24.35
C PRO A 67 -5.49 5.38 25.59
N ASP A 68 -4.51 6.24 25.85
CA ASP A 68 -3.83 6.36 27.13
C ASP A 68 -4.64 7.28 28.05
N ARG A 69 -5.36 6.65 28.99
CA ARG A 69 -6.16 7.33 30.02
C ARG A 69 -5.35 7.73 31.26
N THR A 70 -4.04 7.43 31.28
CA THR A 70 -3.13 7.81 32.36
C THR A 70 -2.45 9.15 32.10
N ALA A 71 -2.59 9.69 30.89
CA ALA A 71 -2.03 10.95 30.49
C ALA A 71 -2.55 12.13 31.35
N LEU A 72 -1.61 12.94 31.85
CA LEU A 72 -1.90 14.11 32.68
C LEU A 72 -2.36 15.32 31.87
N SER A 73 -2.16 15.29 30.56
CA SER A 73 -2.55 16.35 29.61
C SER A 73 -3.14 15.74 28.35
N GLY A 74 -3.80 16.57 27.54
CA GLY A 74 -4.17 16.18 26.18
C GLY A 74 -2.95 16.06 25.23
N PRO A 75 -3.21 15.64 23.98
CA PRO A 75 -2.19 15.55 22.93
C PRO A 75 -1.54 16.91 22.63
N HIS A 76 -0.26 16.90 22.27
CA HIS A 76 0.44 18.10 21.84
C HIS A 76 -0.21 18.74 20.58
N PRO A 77 -0.28 20.09 20.47
CA PRO A 77 -0.85 20.77 19.30
C PRO A 77 -0.27 20.33 17.95
N ASP A 78 1.05 20.16 17.85
CA ASP A 78 1.71 19.63 16.65
C ASP A 78 1.20 18.23 16.25
N ALA A 79 0.93 17.33 17.20
CA ALA A 79 0.39 16.01 16.89
C ALA A 79 -1.04 16.08 16.35
N LEU A 80 -1.85 17.01 16.86
CA LEU A 80 -3.19 17.29 16.31
C LEU A 80 -3.10 17.86 14.89
N ALA A 81 -2.13 18.75 14.65
CA ALA A 81 -1.89 19.31 13.31
C ALA A 81 -1.47 18.22 12.33
N VAL A 82 -0.53 17.34 12.72
CA VAL A 82 -0.11 16.15 11.95
C VAL A 82 -1.32 15.30 11.58
N HIS A 83 -2.16 14.94 12.56
CA HIS A 83 -3.34 14.10 12.29
C HIS A 83 -4.28 14.73 11.26
N ARG A 84 -4.61 16.02 11.43
CA ARG A 84 -5.47 16.74 10.49
C ARG A 84 -4.90 16.71 9.06
N THR A 85 -3.61 16.96 8.90
CA THR A 85 -2.95 16.93 7.58
C THR A 85 -2.93 15.52 6.99
N VAL A 86 -2.78 14.46 7.80
CA VAL A 86 -2.89 13.07 7.33
C VAL A 86 -4.31 12.75 6.83
N ILE A 87 -5.34 13.27 7.49
CA ILE A 87 -6.73 13.12 7.01
C ILE A 87 -6.93 13.87 5.69
N GLU A 88 -6.43 15.11 5.56
CA GLU A 88 -6.48 15.88 4.31
C GLU A 88 -5.81 15.13 3.15
N LEU A 89 -4.67 14.48 3.42
CA LEU A 89 -3.94 13.67 2.45
C LEU A 89 -4.75 12.48 1.90
N SER A 90 -5.73 11.98 2.66
CA SER A 90 -6.60 10.88 2.22
C SER A 90 -7.56 11.29 1.11
N SER A 91 -7.74 12.59 0.86
CA SER A 91 -8.52 13.11 -0.26
C SER A 91 -7.74 13.16 -1.59
N LEU A 92 -6.40 12.99 -1.54
CA LEU A 92 -5.56 13.02 -2.71
C LEU A 92 -5.68 11.72 -3.51
N HIS A 93 -5.75 11.88 -4.83
CA HIS A 93 -5.75 10.77 -5.77
C HIS A 93 -4.43 10.76 -6.53
N LEU A 94 -3.61 9.73 -6.31
CA LEU A 94 -2.31 9.62 -6.97
C LEU A 94 -2.44 8.91 -8.31
N GLY A 95 -1.99 9.57 -9.37
CA GLY A 95 -1.92 9.01 -10.71
C GLY A 95 -0.85 7.92 -10.81
N VAL A 96 -1.12 6.88 -11.60
CA VAL A 96 -0.11 5.90 -12.00
C VAL A 96 0.69 6.50 -13.15
N PRO A 97 2.03 6.60 -13.05
CA PRO A 97 2.86 7.15 -14.12
C PRO A 97 2.80 6.30 -15.40
N ASP A 98 2.95 6.95 -16.55
CA ASP A 98 3.11 6.23 -17.82
C ASP A 98 4.37 5.36 -17.78
N GLY A 99 4.25 4.12 -18.26
CA GLY A 99 5.36 3.16 -18.27
C GLY A 99 5.81 2.73 -16.86
N TRP A 100 4.95 2.86 -15.84
CA TRP A 100 5.28 2.46 -14.47
C TRP A 100 5.78 1.00 -14.42
N TRP A 101 6.96 0.83 -13.81
CA TRP A 101 7.66 -0.44 -13.67
C TRP A 101 8.25 -0.54 -12.25
N PRO A 102 7.79 -1.50 -11.43
CA PRO A 102 8.26 -1.63 -10.05
C PRO A 102 9.50 -2.53 -9.89
N PHE A 103 10.02 -3.14 -10.96
CA PHE A 103 11.04 -4.21 -10.88
C PHE A 103 12.42 -3.81 -11.41
N ASP A 104 12.78 -2.52 -11.32
CA ASP A 104 14.01 -1.94 -11.88
C ASP A 104 15.31 -2.69 -11.53
N ASP A 105 15.39 -3.31 -10.36
CA ASP A 105 16.54 -4.06 -9.83
C ASP A 105 16.59 -5.53 -10.28
N MET A 106 15.48 -6.06 -10.81
CA MET A 106 15.38 -7.46 -11.22
C MET A 106 15.45 -7.64 -12.72
N ALA A 107 14.76 -6.77 -13.46
CA ALA A 107 14.68 -6.83 -14.90
C ALA A 107 14.29 -5.48 -15.49
N SER A 108 14.76 -5.23 -16.71
CA SER A 108 14.13 -4.23 -17.56
C SER A 108 12.70 -4.67 -17.94
N PRO A 109 11.82 -3.73 -18.36
CA PRO A 109 10.48 -4.08 -18.86
C PRO A 109 10.46 -5.20 -19.90
N ASP A 110 11.51 -5.29 -20.73
CA ASP A 110 11.67 -6.33 -21.76
C ASP A 110 12.34 -7.61 -21.24
N GLY A 111 13.00 -7.57 -20.08
CA GLY A 111 13.81 -8.67 -19.54
C GLY A 111 12.99 -9.93 -19.20
N TRP A 112 11.70 -9.79 -18.91
CA TRP A 112 10.76 -10.91 -18.71
C TRP A 112 9.88 -11.20 -19.93
N GLY A 113 10.19 -10.58 -21.07
CA GLY A 113 9.37 -10.65 -22.28
C GLY A 113 7.92 -10.28 -21.99
N LYS A 114 6.98 -11.07 -22.52
CA LYS A 114 5.53 -10.80 -22.36
C LYS A 114 5.01 -10.98 -20.92
N LEU A 115 5.74 -11.66 -20.05
CA LEU A 115 5.29 -11.90 -18.66
C LEU A 115 5.42 -10.64 -17.81
N GLY A 116 6.41 -9.79 -18.06
CA GLY A 116 6.61 -8.55 -17.31
C GLY A 116 5.42 -7.59 -17.39
N PRO A 117 5.02 -7.15 -18.60
CA PRO A 117 3.84 -6.30 -18.75
C PRO A 117 2.55 -6.93 -18.23
N ALA A 118 2.39 -8.25 -18.35
CA ALA A 118 1.22 -8.96 -17.81
C ALA A 118 1.15 -8.87 -16.27
N VAL A 119 2.28 -9.07 -15.58
CA VAL A 119 2.36 -8.91 -14.12
C VAL A 119 2.04 -7.47 -13.72
N VAL A 120 2.61 -6.48 -14.41
CA VAL A 120 2.31 -5.07 -14.11
C VAL A 120 0.82 -4.77 -14.32
N ALA A 121 0.22 -5.30 -15.39
CA ALA A 121 -1.21 -5.17 -15.62
C ALA A 121 -2.04 -5.81 -14.49
N ASP A 122 -1.65 -6.98 -13.97
CA ASP A 122 -2.32 -7.64 -12.85
C ASP A 122 -2.19 -6.81 -11.55
N VAL A 123 -0.99 -6.31 -11.25
CA VAL A 123 -0.73 -5.43 -10.10
C VAL A 123 -1.57 -4.16 -10.19
N LEU A 124 -1.60 -3.51 -11.35
CA LEU A 124 -2.43 -2.32 -11.56
C LEU A 124 -3.93 -2.66 -11.55
N GLY A 125 -4.35 -3.82 -12.04
CA GLY A 125 -5.72 -4.29 -11.94
C GLY A 125 -6.17 -4.44 -10.47
N ARG A 126 -5.25 -4.89 -9.60
CA ARG A 126 -5.47 -4.95 -8.16
C ARG A 126 -5.53 -3.56 -7.53
N LEU A 127 -4.53 -2.72 -7.77
CA LEU A 127 -4.26 -1.52 -6.98
C LEU A 127 -4.79 -0.22 -7.57
N ALA A 128 -5.12 -0.18 -8.85
CA ALA A 128 -5.48 1.05 -9.54
C ALA A 128 -6.85 0.93 -10.24
N VAL A 129 -7.47 2.08 -10.47
CA VAL A 129 -8.73 2.25 -11.18
C VAL A 129 -8.54 3.27 -12.29
N ARG A 130 -9.24 3.05 -13.41
CA ARG A 130 -9.29 4.01 -14.51
C ARG A 130 -10.39 5.03 -14.23
N GLY A 131 -10.04 6.31 -14.24
CA GLY A 131 -11.02 7.40 -14.14
C GLY A 131 -11.73 7.67 -15.47
N ASP A 132 -12.74 8.54 -15.44
CA ASP A 132 -13.53 8.93 -16.62
C ASP A 132 -12.69 9.64 -17.69
N ASP A 133 -11.60 10.28 -17.28
CA ASP A 133 -10.58 10.89 -18.15
C ASP A 133 -9.60 9.88 -18.75
N GLY A 134 -9.78 8.60 -18.48
CA GLY A 134 -8.93 7.51 -18.95
C GLY A 134 -7.62 7.34 -18.17
N ALA A 135 -7.32 8.22 -17.21
CA ALA A 135 -6.10 8.14 -16.41
C ALA A 135 -6.22 7.08 -15.30
N MET A 136 -5.13 6.34 -15.07
CA MET A 136 -5.04 5.35 -14.00
C MET A 136 -4.68 6.03 -12.68
N ARG A 137 -5.36 5.66 -11.59
CA ARG A 137 -5.14 6.20 -10.24
C ARG A 137 -5.10 5.08 -9.22
N PHE A 138 -4.20 5.16 -8.25
CA PHE A 138 -4.16 4.22 -7.13
C PHE A 138 -5.44 4.31 -6.29
N LYS A 139 -5.99 3.16 -5.91
CA LYS A 139 -7.21 3.03 -5.08
C LYS A 139 -6.93 3.34 -3.61
N THR A 140 -5.71 3.04 -3.15
CA THR A 140 -5.34 3.19 -1.75
C THR A 140 -5.14 4.67 -1.42
N ALA A 141 -5.90 5.17 -0.45
CA ALA A 141 -5.76 6.54 0.04
C ALA A 141 -4.37 6.73 0.70
N PRO A 142 -3.59 7.76 0.33
CA PRO A 142 -2.24 7.95 0.87
C PRO A 142 -2.22 8.12 2.39
N GLY A 143 -3.18 8.86 2.95
CA GLY A 143 -3.28 9.08 4.39
C GLY A 143 -3.52 7.78 5.19
N TRP A 144 -4.23 6.81 4.62
CA TRP A 144 -4.40 5.49 5.25
C TRP A 144 -3.07 4.74 5.37
N LEU A 145 -2.26 4.70 4.32
CA LEU A 145 -0.94 4.07 4.36
C LEU A 145 -0.05 4.75 5.40
N VAL A 146 -0.02 6.09 5.40
CA VAL A 146 0.76 6.85 6.38
C VAL A 146 0.34 6.53 7.80
N GLN A 147 -0.96 6.61 8.12
CA GLN A 147 -1.48 6.33 9.45
C GLN A 147 -1.16 4.90 9.89
N LYS A 148 -1.43 3.90 9.02
CA LYS A 148 -1.14 2.48 9.27
C LYS A 148 0.33 2.29 9.68
N HIS A 149 1.25 2.83 8.89
CA HIS A 149 2.68 2.65 9.10
C HIS A 149 3.24 3.48 10.26
N ALA A 150 2.67 4.66 10.54
CA ALA A 150 3.00 5.46 11.73
C ALA A 150 2.62 4.73 13.03
N ILE A 151 1.42 4.15 13.09
CA ILE A 151 0.95 3.37 14.25
C ILE A 151 1.82 2.13 14.44
N MET A 152 2.08 1.37 13.38
CA MET A 152 2.90 0.16 13.47
C MET A 152 4.38 0.45 13.72
N GLY A 153 4.87 1.64 13.37
CA GLY A 153 6.30 1.99 13.41
C GLY A 153 7.10 1.28 12.31
N THR A 154 6.47 1.06 11.15
CA THR A 154 7.05 0.34 10.01
C THR A 154 6.92 1.15 8.72
N ALA A 155 7.23 0.55 7.58
CA ALA A 155 6.93 1.05 6.24
C ALA A 155 6.29 -0.10 5.43
N PRO A 156 5.63 0.16 4.29
CA PRO A 156 5.23 -0.91 3.37
C PRO A 156 6.44 -1.79 3.04
N ASP A 157 6.25 -3.08 2.76
CA ASP A 157 7.37 -3.93 2.34
C ASP A 157 7.80 -3.56 0.90
N TRP A 158 9.00 -3.95 0.53
CA TRP A 158 9.53 -3.81 -0.83
C TRP A 158 10.57 -4.88 -1.17
N LEU A 159 10.96 -5.69 -0.18
CA LEU A 159 11.93 -6.74 -0.36
C LEU A 159 11.34 -7.85 -1.20
N ALA A 160 12.18 -8.41 -2.06
CA ALA A 160 11.80 -9.54 -2.88
C ALA A 160 12.88 -10.59 -2.88
N GLU A 161 12.41 -11.83 -2.99
CA GLU A 161 13.25 -12.95 -3.34
C GLU A 161 13.66 -12.86 -4.83
N PRO A 162 14.82 -13.40 -5.20
CA PRO A 162 15.23 -13.50 -6.59
C PRO A 162 14.18 -14.23 -7.43
N ILE A 163 13.75 -13.59 -8.53
CA ILE A 163 12.73 -14.13 -9.42
C ILE A 163 13.39 -14.83 -10.60
N GLU A 164 13.02 -16.08 -10.80
CA GLU A 164 13.55 -16.90 -11.87
C GLU A 164 12.55 -17.10 -13.01
N TYR A 165 13.07 -17.07 -14.23
CA TYR A 165 12.32 -17.36 -15.45
C TYR A 165 12.43 -18.86 -15.77
N ARG A 166 11.35 -19.62 -15.56
CA ARG A 166 11.37 -21.09 -15.67
C ARG A 166 10.29 -21.62 -16.60
N THR A 167 10.53 -22.77 -17.21
CA THR A 167 9.48 -23.50 -17.94
C THR A 167 8.48 -24.10 -16.96
N VAL A 168 7.19 -23.92 -17.24
CA VAL A 168 6.11 -24.49 -16.43
C VAL A 168 6.25 -26.01 -16.37
N ARG A 169 6.20 -26.57 -15.15
CA ARG A 169 6.35 -28.01 -14.92
C ARG A 169 5.01 -28.68 -14.64
N ALA A 170 4.87 -29.92 -15.07
CA ALA A 170 3.77 -30.79 -14.67
C ALA A 170 4.02 -31.32 -13.25
N ALA A 171 3.00 -31.94 -12.64
CA ALA A 171 3.09 -32.51 -11.29
C ALA A 171 4.21 -33.55 -11.12
N ASN A 172 4.68 -34.16 -12.22
CA ASN A 172 5.81 -35.09 -12.24
C ASN A 172 7.19 -34.41 -12.39
N GLY A 173 7.26 -33.07 -12.28
CA GLY A 173 8.48 -32.28 -12.38
C GLY A 173 9.03 -32.06 -13.80
N LYS A 174 8.44 -32.68 -14.84
CA LYS A 174 8.87 -32.50 -16.23
C LYS A 174 8.25 -31.24 -16.84
N ALA A 175 8.90 -30.67 -17.85
CA ALA A 175 8.35 -29.55 -18.61
C ALA A 175 6.98 -29.90 -19.21
N ARG A 176 5.99 -29.04 -19.00
CA ARG A 176 4.63 -29.23 -19.48
C ARG A 176 4.53 -28.73 -20.92
N TRP A 177 3.82 -29.49 -21.74
CA TRP A 177 3.51 -29.12 -23.12
C TRP A 177 2.11 -28.51 -23.18
N PHE A 178 1.99 -27.44 -23.94
CA PHE A 178 0.74 -26.72 -24.15
C PHE A 178 0.45 -26.67 -25.64
N MET A 179 -0.81 -26.70 -26.02
CA MET A 179 -1.26 -26.52 -27.40
C MET A 179 -2.51 -25.66 -27.39
N LYS A 180 -2.64 -24.76 -28.36
CA LYS A 180 -3.89 -24.03 -28.60
C LYS A 180 -4.81 -24.88 -29.48
N ARG A 181 -6.09 -24.96 -29.11
CA ARG A 181 -7.14 -25.55 -29.94
C ARG A 181 -8.33 -24.62 -30.03
N LEU A 182 -8.93 -24.54 -31.22
CA LEU A 182 -10.20 -23.87 -31.39
C LEU A 182 -11.31 -24.76 -30.84
N VAL A 183 -12.08 -24.22 -29.90
CA VAL A 183 -13.28 -24.85 -29.33
C VAL A 183 -14.47 -24.05 -29.82
N ALA A 184 -15.47 -24.75 -30.37
CA ALA A 184 -16.72 -24.13 -30.78
C ALA A 184 -17.51 -23.67 -29.54
N GLN A 185 -18.02 -22.44 -29.58
CA GLN A 185 -18.94 -21.90 -28.60
C GLN A 185 -20.37 -22.15 -29.09
N PHE A 186 -21.24 -22.57 -28.18
CA PHE A 186 -22.62 -22.92 -28.50
C PHE A 186 -23.62 -22.06 -27.72
N VAL A 187 -24.69 -21.64 -28.37
CA VAL A 187 -25.91 -21.12 -27.73
C VAL A 187 -27.09 -21.82 -28.38
N ASN A 188 -27.94 -22.46 -27.57
CA ASN A 188 -29.07 -23.28 -28.05
C ASN A 188 -28.66 -24.30 -29.13
N ASP A 189 -27.55 -25.01 -28.91
CA ASP A 189 -26.95 -26.00 -29.83
C ASP A 189 -26.47 -25.46 -31.19
N GLU A 190 -26.50 -24.14 -31.41
CA GLU A 190 -25.92 -23.49 -32.58
C GLU A 190 -24.51 -22.98 -32.29
N ILE A 191 -23.57 -23.22 -33.22
CA ILE A 191 -22.21 -22.67 -33.13
C ILE A 191 -22.28 -21.16 -33.37
N ILE A 192 -21.98 -20.39 -32.34
CA ILE A 192 -21.94 -18.93 -32.39
C ILE A 192 -20.53 -18.37 -32.61
N GLY A 193 -19.49 -19.21 -32.49
CA GLY A 193 -18.11 -18.79 -32.71
C GLY A 193 -17.09 -19.86 -32.32
N TYR A 194 -15.81 -19.52 -32.45
CA TYR A 194 -14.70 -20.33 -31.98
C TYR A 194 -13.84 -19.50 -31.02
N THR A 195 -13.35 -20.14 -29.97
CA THR A 195 -12.38 -19.54 -29.04
C THR A 195 -11.17 -20.44 -28.91
N GLU A 196 -9.99 -19.84 -28.84
CA GLU A 196 -8.77 -20.58 -28.55
C GLU A 196 -8.74 -20.99 -27.07
N HIS A 197 -8.63 -22.29 -26.81
CA HIS A 197 -8.36 -22.84 -25.49
C HIS A 197 -6.97 -23.50 -25.48
N GLU A 198 -6.22 -23.23 -24.42
CA GLU A 198 -4.97 -23.93 -24.15
C GLU A 198 -5.29 -25.29 -23.52
N VAL A 199 -4.80 -26.37 -24.15
CA VAL A 199 -4.97 -27.76 -23.71
C VAL A 199 -3.61 -28.43 -23.51
N ASP A 200 -3.60 -29.64 -22.95
CA ASP A 200 -2.37 -30.45 -22.84
C ASP A 200 -1.82 -30.75 -24.24
N GLY A 201 -0.59 -30.29 -24.48
CA GLY A 201 0.15 -30.51 -25.72
C GLY A 201 0.82 -31.88 -25.80
N TRP A 202 0.72 -32.72 -24.77
CA TRP A 202 1.30 -34.05 -24.75
C TRP A 202 0.33 -35.13 -25.26
N CYS A 203 0.76 -35.93 -26.24
CA CYS A 203 0.00 -37.09 -26.71
C CYS A 203 0.40 -38.34 -25.91
N GLY A 204 -0.43 -38.75 -24.96
CA GLY A 204 -0.17 -39.91 -24.10
C GLY A 204 0.04 -41.23 -24.87
N SER A 205 -0.78 -41.48 -25.90
CA SER A 205 -0.70 -42.71 -26.71
C SER A 205 0.59 -42.79 -27.55
N ARG A 206 1.05 -41.66 -28.11
CA ARG A 206 2.27 -41.59 -28.93
C ARG A 206 3.53 -41.29 -28.11
N ARG A 207 3.39 -41.04 -26.80
CA ARG A 207 4.47 -40.65 -25.87
C ARG A 207 5.36 -39.52 -26.41
N ARG A 208 4.75 -38.54 -27.09
CA ARG A 208 5.44 -37.37 -27.66
C ARG A 208 4.49 -36.17 -27.71
N PRO A 209 5.00 -34.93 -27.78
CA PRO A 209 4.15 -33.76 -27.96
C PRO A 209 3.40 -33.80 -29.30
N PHE A 210 2.25 -33.13 -29.36
CA PHE A 210 1.57 -32.85 -30.62
C PHE A 210 2.38 -31.88 -31.49
N PRO A 211 2.22 -31.91 -32.83
CA PRO A 211 2.72 -30.84 -33.70
C PRO A 211 2.18 -29.49 -33.21
N ASP A 212 3.00 -28.44 -33.18
CA ASP A 212 2.66 -27.10 -32.64
C ASP A 212 2.48 -27.01 -31.11
N ALA A 213 2.78 -28.07 -30.37
CA ALA A 213 2.88 -27.94 -28.92
C ALA A 213 4.11 -27.11 -28.53
N TYR A 214 3.95 -26.26 -27.53
CA TYR A 214 4.99 -25.37 -27.03
C TYR A 214 5.17 -25.49 -25.52
N HIS A 215 6.24 -24.89 -25.02
CA HIS A 215 6.48 -24.72 -23.60
C HIS A 215 6.11 -23.31 -23.16
N LYS A 216 5.40 -23.23 -22.03
CA LYS A 216 5.09 -21.95 -21.37
C LYS A 216 6.17 -21.62 -20.36
N MET A 217 6.47 -20.33 -20.24
CA MET A 217 7.36 -19.80 -19.22
C MET A 217 6.56 -19.16 -18.08
N GLU A 218 7.12 -19.16 -16.89
CA GLU A 218 6.59 -18.55 -15.68
C GLU A 218 7.70 -17.86 -14.89
N LEU A 219 7.29 -16.91 -14.05
CA LEU A 219 8.16 -16.23 -13.08
C LEU A 219 7.96 -16.86 -11.71
N VAL A 220 9.04 -17.32 -11.08
CA VAL A 220 9.01 -18.04 -9.81
C VAL A 220 10.03 -17.45 -8.83
N PRO A 221 9.62 -16.99 -7.63
CA PRO A 221 8.24 -16.85 -7.18
C PRO A 221 7.46 -15.81 -8.01
N SER A 222 6.13 -15.77 -7.85
CA SER A 222 5.31 -14.77 -8.56
C SER A 222 5.71 -13.35 -8.13
N PRO A 223 6.09 -12.45 -9.05
CA PRO A 223 6.38 -11.04 -8.77
C PRO A 223 5.16 -10.22 -8.33
N PHE A 224 3.95 -10.79 -8.37
CA PHE A 224 2.72 -10.04 -8.13
C PHE A 224 2.69 -9.34 -6.76
N HIS A 225 3.07 -10.05 -5.70
CA HIS A 225 3.03 -9.52 -4.33
C HIS A 225 4.05 -8.39 -4.14
N VAL A 226 5.31 -8.61 -4.50
CA VAL A 226 6.34 -7.55 -4.41
C VAL A 226 5.99 -6.35 -5.31
N GLY A 227 5.36 -6.58 -6.47
CA GLY A 227 4.85 -5.50 -7.30
C GLY A 227 3.78 -4.66 -6.59
N CYS A 228 2.89 -5.30 -5.82
CA CYS A 228 1.91 -4.60 -5.00
C CYS A 228 2.57 -3.84 -3.84
N ASP A 229 3.48 -4.49 -3.13
CA ASP A 229 4.15 -3.92 -1.96
C ASP A 229 4.98 -2.69 -2.35
N ARG A 230 5.72 -2.77 -3.47
CA ARG A 230 6.46 -1.64 -4.03
C ARG A 230 5.58 -0.49 -4.50
N ALA A 231 4.40 -0.78 -5.05
CA ALA A 231 3.44 0.27 -5.38
C ALA A 231 2.93 1.00 -4.13
N GLU A 232 2.56 0.25 -3.08
CA GLU A 232 2.18 0.84 -1.80
C GLU A 232 3.33 1.64 -1.18
N TYR A 233 4.57 1.14 -1.30
CA TYR A 233 5.76 1.86 -0.85
C TYR A 233 5.93 3.20 -1.56
N GLU A 234 5.87 3.24 -2.89
CA GLU A 234 6.02 4.49 -3.64
C GLU A 234 4.89 5.48 -3.31
N VAL A 235 3.64 5.02 -3.17
CA VAL A 235 2.50 5.85 -2.73
C VAL A 235 2.75 6.41 -1.33
N TRP A 236 3.16 5.57 -0.38
CA TRP A 236 3.47 5.96 0.99
C TRP A 236 4.63 6.96 1.04
N TYR A 237 5.71 6.72 0.30
CA TYR A 237 6.87 7.60 0.27
C TYR A 237 6.50 9.01 -0.21
N VAL A 238 5.76 9.08 -1.32
CA VAL A 238 5.26 10.34 -1.88
C VAL A 238 4.36 11.07 -0.90
N ALA A 239 3.51 10.32 -0.19
CA ALA A 239 2.66 10.84 0.86
C ALA A 239 3.49 11.51 1.97
N LEU A 240 4.61 10.90 2.37
CA LEU A 240 5.51 11.49 3.36
C LEU A 240 6.20 12.77 2.87
N VAL A 241 6.62 12.82 1.60
CA VAL A 241 7.19 14.05 1.01
C VAL A 241 6.16 15.18 1.04
N ALA A 242 4.95 14.92 0.57
CA ALA A 242 3.86 15.90 0.58
C ALA A 242 3.52 16.37 2.01
N LEU A 243 3.47 15.44 2.97
CA LEU A 243 3.21 15.78 4.38
C LEU A 243 4.30 16.67 4.97
N ALA A 244 5.57 16.39 4.71
CA ALA A 244 6.67 17.22 5.20
C ALA A 244 6.56 18.66 4.67
N GLU A 245 6.20 18.83 3.40
CA GLU A 245 5.96 20.14 2.79
C GLU A 245 4.75 20.86 3.41
N MET A 246 3.62 20.15 3.55
CA MET A 246 2.39 20.72 4.14
C MET A 246 2.57 21.12 5.61
N LEU A 247 3.44 20.43 6.35
CA LEU A 247 3.67 20.64 7.78
C LEU A 247 4.80 21.64 8.09
N ALA A 248 5.63 22.01 7.11
CA ALA A 248 6.86 22.78 7.30
C ALA A 248 6.67 24.05 8.15
N GLU A 249 5.57 24.76 7.92
CA GLU A 249 5.25 26.03 8.59
C GLU A 249 4.10 25.94 9.61
N SER A 250 3.41 24.80 9.71
CA SER A 250 2.23 24.65 10.58
C SER A 250 2.57 24.21 12.00
N LEU A 251 3.77 23.68 12.23
CA LEU A 251 4.19 23.12 13.51
C LEU A 251 4.81 24.18 14.42
N THR A 252 4.52 24.08 15.72
CA THR A 252 4.93 25.06 16.73
C THR A 252 6.22 24.68 17.45
N ALA A 253 6.42 23.38 17.74
CA ALA A 253 7.58 22.87 18.47
C ALA A 253 8.61 22.17 17.56
N HIS A 254 8.17 21.66 16.40
CA HIS A 254 9.01 20.89 15.50
C HIS A 254 9.28 21.62 14.18
N ARG A 255 10.49 21.44 13.66
CA ARG A 255 10.84 21.71 12.27
C ARG A 255 10.94 20.36 11.57
N VAL A 256 9.96 20.06 10.73
CA VAL A 256 9.91 18.79 10.01
C VAL A 256 10.87 18.79 8.81
N THR A 257 11.57 17.67 8.61
CA THR A 257 12.32 17.39 7.38
C THR A 257 11.65 16.27 6.59
N GLY A 258 12.03 16.12 5.33
CA GLY A 258 11.53 15.05 4.46
C GLY A 258 11.87 13.63 4.96
N PRO A 259 11.43 12.60 4.22
CA PRO A 259 11.68 11.20 4.57
C PRO A 259 13.18 10.91 4.65
N ARG A 260 13.60 10.11 5.65
CA ARG A 260 14.97 9.59 5.74
C ARG A 260 15.19 8.43 4.78
N ARG A 261 14.15 7.62 4.53
CA ARG A 261 14.22 6.51 3.58
C ARG A 261 14.45 7.00 2.15
N ALA A 262 15.07 6.16 1.32
CA ALA A 262 15.11 6.41 -0.11
C ALA A 262 13.72 6.17 -0.69
N SER A 263 13.36 6.91 -1.73
CA SER A 263 12.12 6.68 -2.47
C SER A 263 12.04 5.30 -3.12
N ARG A 264 13.20 4.87 -3.63
CA ARG A 264 13.56 3.68 -4.40
C ARG A 264 14.48 2.70 -3.66
N PRO A 265 14.21 2.15 -2.46
CA PRO A 265 15.25 1.42 -1.71
C PRO A 265 15.84 0.22 -2.45
N TRP A 266 15.07 -0.39 -3.36
CA TRP A 266 15.53 -1.49 -4.21
C TRP A 266 16.29 -1.03 -5.45
N ALA A 267 16.15 0.23 -5.87
CA ALA A 267 16.75 0.80 -7.07
C ALA A 267 17.45 2.13 -6.76
N PRO A 268 18.59 2.10 -6.04
CA PRO A 268 19.25 3.30 -5.51
C PRO A 268 19.77 4.25 -6.61
N ASP A 269 20.03 3.73 -7.81
CA ASP A 269 20.52 4.52 -8.96
C ASP A 269 19.39 5.08 -9.83
N ALA A 270 18.13 4.76 -9.53
CA ALA A 270 16.99 5.22 -10.30
C ALA A 270 16.53 6.65 -9.89
N PRO A 271 15.90 7.42 -10.79
CA PRO A 271 15.40 8.76 -10.47
C PRO A 271 14.47 8.74 -9.26
N GLN A 272 14.59 9.78 -8.42
CA GLN A 272 14.06 9.80 -7.05
C GLN A 272 12.53 9.67 -6.98
N THR A 273 11.72 10.23 -7.88
CA THR A 273 10.25 10.10 -7.74
C THR A 273 9.59 9.99 -9.11
N ARG A 274 8.72 8.99 -9.29
CA ARG A 274 7.96 8.77 -10.55
C ARG A 274 6.48 9.06 -10.38
N ILE A 275 5.91 8.64 -9.25
CA ILE A 275 4.59 9.07 -8.79
C ILE A 275 4.79 10.50 -8.30
N LEU A 276 4.76 11.48 -9.22
CA LEU A 276 4.68 12.95 -9.08
C LEU A 276 5.64 13.68 -10.05
N PRO A 277 5.10 14.36 -11.08
CA PRO A 277 5.50 15.70 -11.41
C PRO A 277 4.44 16.65 -10.83
N SER A 278 4.73 17.19 -9.64
CA SER A 278 4.03 18.32 -9.01
C SER A 278 2.59 18.11 -8.50
N LEU A 279 2.42 17.87 -7.20
CA LEU A 279 1.13 18.08 -6.49
C LEU A 279 0.79 19.58 -6.30
N LEU A 280 1.70 20.49 -6.66
CA LEU A 280 1.57 21.95 -6.43
C LEU A 280 1.53 22.78 -7.74
N GLY A 281 1.41 22.14 -8.90
CA GLY A 281 1.69 22.74 -10.22
C GLY A 281 0.52 22.83 -11.17
N THR A 282 -0.71 23.12 -10.70
CA THR A 282 -1.83 23.50 -11.57
C THR A 282 -2.61 24.72 -11.03
N ALA A 283 -1.93 25.62 -10.32
CA ALA A 283 -2.47 26.94 -9.95
C ALA A 283 -1.90 28.10 -10.78
N GLN A 284 -1.11 27.86 -11.83
CA GLN A 284 -0.61 28.91 -12.74
C GLN A 284 -0.67 28.47 -14.20
N THR A 285 -1.79 28.71 -14.86
CA THR A 285 -1.83 29.12 -16.28
C THR A 285 -3.15 29.82 -16.56
N GLY A 286 -3.27 31.02 -15.99
CA GLY A 286 -4.12 32.08 -16.51
C GLY A 286 -3.21 33.15 -17.09
N ALA A 287 -3.07 33.15 -18.41
CA ALA A 287 -2.65 34.28 -19.23
C ALA A 287 -3.27 34.09 -20.62
#